data_AF-K7M6P6-F1
#
_entry.id   AF-K7M6P6-F1
#
_cell.length_a   1.000
_cell.length_b   1.000
_cell.length_c   1.000
_cell.angle_alpha   90.00
_cell.angle_beta   90.00
_cell.angle_gamma   90.00
#
_symmetry.space_group_name_H-M   'P 1'
#
loop_
_entity.id
_entity.type
_entity.pdbx_description
1 polymer ?
#
loop_
_entity_poly.entity_id
_entity_poly.type
_entity_poly.pdbx_seq_one_letter_code
_entity_poly.pdbx_strand_id
1 'polypeptide(L)' 'MEEEVEKLKGSASRHGKIYLKATKNYLEKGSDYANNEIHRLQRILDKSISPAKVDELTLKKNILSTYAA' A
#
# COMPACT_ATOMS: atom_id res chain seq x y z
N MET A 1 -7.04 7.23 -13.50
CA MET A 1 -6.75 6.98 -12.08
C MET A 1 -5.76 7.99 -11.50
N GLU A 2 -4.63 8.25 -12.15
CA GLU A 2 -3.62 9.18 -11.61
C GLU A 2 -4.16 10.61 -11.45
N GLU A 3 -4.85 11.11 -12.47
CA GLU A 3 -5.51 12.42 -12.44
C GLU A 3 -6.58 12.51 -11.34
N GLU A 4 -7.31 11.42 -11.08
CA GLU A 4 -8.33 11.38 -10.03
C GLU A 4 -7.69 11.41 -8.64
N VAL A 5 -6.55 10.73 -8.45
CA VAL A 5 -5.81 10.77 -7.19
C VAL A 5 -5.27 12.17 -6.91
N GLU A 6 -4.86 12.92 -7.93
CA GLU A 6 -4.39 14.31 -7.75
C GLU A 6 -5.52 15.30 -7.39
N LYS A 7 -6.78 14.98 -7.69
CA LYS A 7 -7.94 15.79 -7.26
C LYS A 7 -8.30 15.58 -5.79
N LEU A 8 -7.82 14.51 -5.16
CA LEU A 8 -8.11 14.21 -3.76
C LEU A 8 -7.40 15.19 -2.83
N LYS A 9 -8.03 15.47 -1.68
CA LYS A 9 -7.50 16.38 -0.66
C LYS A 9 -7.33 15.67 0.68
N GLY A 10 -6.46 16.22 1.53
CA GLY A 10 -6.22 15.70 2.87
C GLY A 10 -5.76 14.23 2.89
N SER A 11 -6.29 13.45 3.83
CA SER A 11 -5.94 12.03 3.99
C SER A 11 -6.31 11.18 2.78
N ALA A 12 -7.38 11.53 2.05
CA ALA A 12 -7.78 10.81 0.83
C ALA A 12 -6.69 10.89 -0.25
N SER A 13 -6.02 12.04 -0.40
CA SER A 13 -4.89 12.19 -1.34
C SER A 13 -3.77 11.22 -1.01
N ARG A 14 -3.40 11.15 0.28
CA ARG A 14 -2.35 10.26 0.77
C ARG A 14 -2.69 8.79 0.52
N HIS A 15 -3.90 8.37 0.89
CA HIS A 15 -4.35 7.00 0.68
C HIS A 15 -4.47 6.64 -0.81
N GLY A 16 -4.98 7.56 -1.65
CA GLY A 16 -5.07 7.37 -3.09
C GLY A 16 -3.71 7.17 -3.74
N LYS A 17 -2.69 7.94 -3.32
CA LYS A 17 -1.30 7.79 -3.81
C LYS A 17 -0.71 6.43 -3.40
N ILE A 18 -0.99 5.96 -2.19
CA ILE A 18 -0.55 4.63 -1.73
C ILE A 18 -1.23 3.54 -2.56
N TYR A 19 -2.53 3.66 -2.81
CA TYR A 19 -3.28 2.71 -3.62
C TYR A 19 -2.73 2.61 -5.03
N LEU A 20 -2.62 3.75 -5.72
CA LEU A 20 -2.09 3.80 -7.07
C LEU A 20 -0.70 3.16 -7.16
N LYS A 21 0.19 3.46 -6.21
CA LYS A 21 1.55 2.92 -6.21
C LYS A 21 1.59 1.43 -5.91
N ALA A 22 0.79 0.95 -4.95
CA ALA A 22 0.73 -0.47 -4.61
C ALA A 22 0.19 -1.29 -5.78
N THR A 23 -0.90 -0.84 -6.40
CA THR A 23 -1.49 -1.48 -7.58
C THR A 23 -0.53 -1.49 -8.76
N LYS A 24 0.13 -0.36 -9.07
CA LYS A 24 1.14 -0.31 -10.16
C LYS A 24 2.26 -1.31 -9.96
N ASN A 25 2.83 -1.39 -8.75
CA ASN A 25 3.90 -2.33 -8.47
C ASN A 25 3.42 -3.79 -8.59
N TYR A 26 2.19 -4.10 -8.18
CA TYR A 26 1.62 -5.43 -8.38
C TYR A 26 1.45 -5.75 -9.87
N LEU A 27 0.88 -4.83 -10.65
CA LEU A 27 0.67 -5.04 -12.09
C LEU A 27 2.00 -5.23 -12.84
N GLU A 28 3.06 -4.55 -12.41
CA GLU A 28 4.38 -4.66 -13.01
C GLU A 28 5.12 -5.95 -12.60
N LYS A 29 4.97 -6.39 -11.35
CA LYS A 29 5.85 -7.43 -10.76
C LYS A 29 5.14 -8.73 -10.39
N GLY A 30 3.81 -8.75 -10.43
CA GLY A 30 2.97 -9.91 -10.15
C GLY A 30 2.89 -10.34 -8.68
N SER A 31 2.34 -11.54 -8.50
CA SER A 31 1.96 -12.08 -7.19
C SER A 31 3.16 -12.39 -6.28
N ASP A 32 4.29 -12.82 -6.83
CA ASP A 32 5.50 -13.08 -6.03
C ASP A 32 5.99 -11.81 -5.33
N TYR A 33 5.92 -10.67 -6.03
CA TYR A 33 6.20 -9.38 -5.40
C TYR A 33 5.20 -9.06 -4.29
N ALA A 34 3.91 -9.25 -4.51
CA ALA A 34 2.89 -8.98 -3.50
C ALA A 34 3.11 -9.81 -2.24
N ASN A 35 3.34 -11.12 -2.36
CA ASN A 35 3.58 -12.01 -1.23
C ASN A 35 4.83 -11.58 -0.43
N ASN A 36 5.94 -11.33 -1.11
CA ASN A 36 7.18 -10.89 -0.47
C ASN A 36 7.02 -9.53 0.22
N GLU A 37 6.31 -8.59 -0.41
CA GLU A 37 6.08 -7.27 0.15
C GLU A 37 5.10 -7.34 1.34
N ILE A 38 4.07 -8.19 1.32
CA ILE A 38 3.19 -8.43 2.47
C ILE A 38 4.00 -8.91 3.67
N HIS A 39 4.90 -9.88 3.47
CA HIS A 39 5.78 -10.39 4.53
C HIS A 39 6.72 -9.32 5.06
N ARG A 40 7.28 -8.48 4.17
CA ARG A 40 8.13 -7.35 4.56
C ARG A 40 7.37 -6.32 5.38
N LEU A 41 6.16 -5.97 4.96
CA LEU A 41 5.30 -5.01 5.65
C LEU A 41 4.92 -5.51 7.04
N GLN A 42 4.58 -6.79 7.19
CA GLN A 42 4.29 -7.38 8.50
C GLN A 42 5.47 -7.22 9.47
N ARG A 43 6.69 -7.56 9.04
CA ARG A 43 7.90 -7.40 9.87
C ARG A 43 8.18 -5.95 10.30
N ILE A 44 7.69 -4.97 9.56
CA ILE A 44 7.82 -3.55 9.93
C ILE A 44 6.71 -3.15 10.90
N LEU A 45 5.48 -3.64 10.69
CA LEU A 45 4.34 -3.41 11.57
C LEU A 45 4.53 -4.05 12.95
N ASP A 46 5.28 -5.14 13.05
CA ASP A 46 5.63 -5.78 14.32
C ASP A 46 6.64 -4.96 15.16
N LYS A 47 7.18 -3.86 14.61
CA LYS A 47 8.09 -2.96 15.31
C LYS A 47 7.33 -1.75 15.85
N SER A 48 7.88 -1.12 16.88
CA SER A 48 7.39 0.17 17.36
C SER A 48 7.66 1.26 16.31
N ILE A 49 6.63 1.68 15.59
CA ILE A 49 6.65 2.75 14.59
C ILE A 49 5.54 3.78 14.88
N SER A 50 5.63 4.96 14.26
CA SER A 50 4.62 6.01 14.47
C SER A 50 3.24 5.59 13.95
N PRO A 51 2.14 6.03 14.59
CA PRO A 51 0.77 5.71 14.16
C PRO A 51 0.52 6.05 12.68
N ALA A 52 0.99 7.23 12.25
CA ALA A 52 0.86 7.66 10.85
C ALA A 52 1.57 6.72 9.85
N LYS A 53 2.56 5.94 10.29
CA LYS A 53 3.27 4.95 9.46
C LYS A 53 2.60 3.59 9.54
N VAL A 54 2.02 3.24 10.70
CA VAL A 54 1.15 2.05 10.83
C VAL A 54 0.00 2.14 9.82
N ASP A 55 -0.68 3.29 9.74
CA ASP A 55 -1.81 3.49 8.83
C ASP A 55 -1.42 3.27 7.36
N GLU A 56 -0.32 3.90 6.91
CA GLU A 56 0.16 3.77 5.53
C GLU A 56 0.56 2.34 5.17
N LEU A 57 1.31 1.67 6.05
CA LEU A 57 1.81 0.33 5.78
C LEU A 57 0.69 -0.72 5.87
N THR A 58 -0.27 -0.52 6.77
CA THR A 58 -1.47 -1.35 6.86
C THR A 58 -2.30 -1.21 5.59
N LEU A 59 -2.55 0.01 5.13
CA LEU A 59 -3.27 0.24 3.88
C LEU A 59 -2.56 -0.44 2.70
N LYS A 60 -1.24 -0.25 2.56
CA LYS A 60 -0.46 -0.89 1.49
C LYS A 60 -0.55 -2.41 1.56
N LYS A 61 -0.44 -3.00 2.77
CA LYS A 61 -0.52 -4.45 2.97
C LYS A 61 -1.90 -4.97 2.56
N ASN A 62 -2.97 -4.30 2.97
CA ASN A 62 -4.33 -4.71 2.65
C ASN A 62 -4.56 -4.72 1.13
N ILE A 63 -4.10 -3.68 0.43
CA ILE A 63 -4.23 -3.58 -1.03
C ILE A 63 -3.50 -4.72 -1.74
N LEU A 64 -2.26 -5.02 -1.33
CA LEU A 64 -1.51 -6.15 -1.90
C LEU A 64 -2.16 -7.49 -1.57
N SER A 65 -2.75 -7.63 -0.38
CA SER A 65 -3.44 -8.87 0.04
C SER A 65 -4.67 -9.14 -0.82
N THR A 66 -5.38 -8.09 -1.28
CA THR A 66 -6.50 -8.22 -2.23
C THR A 66 -6.08 -8.83 -3.56
N TYR A 67 -4.84 -8.60 -4.00
CA TYR A 67 -4.32 -9.09 -5.28
C TYR A 67 -3.59 -10.43 -5.19
N ALA A 68 -3.21 -10.84 -3.97
CA ALA A 68 -2.48 -12.08 -3.72
C ALA A 68 -3.40 -13.26 -3.35
N ALA A 69 -4.69 -12.99 -3.10
CA ALA A 69 -5.74 -13.99 -2.90
C ALA A 69 -6.25 -14.52 -4.24
#